data_AF-A0A4Y2BQA4-F1
#
_entry.id   AF-A0A4Y2BQA4-F1
#
_cell.length_a   1.000
_cell.length_b   1.000
_cell.length_c   1.000
_cell.angle_alpha   90.00
_cell.angle_beta   90.00
_cell.angle_gamma   90.00
#
_symmetry.space_group_name_H-M   'P 1'
#
loop_
_entity.id
_entity.type
_entity.pdbx_description
1 polymer ?
#
loop_
_entity_poly.entity_id
_entity_poly.type
_entity_poly.pdbx_seq_one_letter_code
_entity_poly.pdbx_strand_id
1 'polypeptide(L)'
;MDETGISTVPNRTTNVITPKGKKSACKIPATSILSRKRMNPLLYKDAPNGHLPLISDTSYMNSHFFFVWLKHFVKHAKPSAEDPVLLIADNDTSRCSLPAVFFFVERIM
;
A
#
# COMPACT_ATOMS: atom_id res chain seq x y z
N MET A 1 1.93 -36.50 -1.68
CA MET A 1 2.29 -36.86 -0.29
C MET A 1 3.74 -37.30 -0.35
N ASP A 2 4.62 -36.38 0.02
CA ASP A 2 6.04 -36.62 0.24
C ASP A 2 6.27 -37.06 1.70
N GLU A 3 7.30 -37.88 1.91
CA GLU A 3 7.50 -38.75 3.07
C GLU A 3 7.82 -38.02 4.39
N THR A 4 7.78 -36.69 4.40
CA THR A 4 8.01 -35.85 5.58
C THR A 4 6.74 -35.51 6.36
N GLY A 5 5.54 -35.76 5.83
CA GLY A 5 4.28 -35.56 6.57
C GLY A 5 3.96 -34.10 6.96
N ILE A 6 4.76 -33.13 6.50
CA ILE A 6 4.54 -31.70 6.76
C ILE A 6 3.76 -31.13 5.56
N SER A 7 2.49 -30.80 5.79
CA SER A 7 1.69 -30.00 4.85
C SER A 7 2.29 -28.61 4.71
N THR A 8 2.78 -28.27 3.52
CA THR A 8 3.20 -26.89 3.16
C THR A 8 2.02 -25.93 3.00
N VAL A 9 0.78 -26.44 3.04
CA VAL A 9 -0.44 -25.62 3.02
C VAL A 9 -0.79 -25.23 4.46
N PRO A 10 -0.81 -23.93 4.81
CA PRO A 10 -1.25 -23.50 6.12
C PRO A 10 -2.73 -23.87 6.33
N ASN A 11 -2.98 -24.83 7.24
CA ASN A 11 -4.32 -25.30 7.62
C ASN A 11 -4.96 -24.45 8.75
N ARG A 12 -4.34 -23.31 9.07
CA ARG A 12 -4.87 -22.39 10.08
C ARG A 12 -5.58 -21.27 9.36
N THR A 13 -6.90 -21.28 9.38
CA THR A 13 -7.71 -20.12 9.04
C THR A 13 -7.27 -18.98 9.96
N THR A 14 -6.75 -17.90 9.39
CA THR A 14 -6.43 -16.70 10.16
C THR A 14 -7.72 -16.14 10.73
N ASN A 15 -7.86 -16.17 12.06
CA ASN A 15 -8.97 -15.50 12.73
C ASN A 15 -8.77 -13.99 12.55
N VAL A 16 -9.43 -13.41 11.55
CA VAL A 16 -9.52 -11.95 11.41
C VAL A 16 -10.51 -11.46 12.46
N ILE A 17 -10.00 -11.28 13.68
CA ILE A 17 -10.77 -10.68 14.79
C ILE A 17 -10.87 -9.18 14.47
N THR A 18 -12.00 -8.75 13.91
CA THR A 18 -12.29 -7.31 13.80
C THR A 18 -13.20 -6.89 14.95
N PRO A 19 -12.91 -5.77 15.64
CA PRO A 19 -13.83 -5.18 16.60
C PRO A 19 -15.19 -4.94 15.93
N LYS A 20 -16.29 -5.28 16.62
CA LYS A 20 -17.65 -4.90 16.18
C LYS A 20 -17.80 -3.39 16.34
N GLY A 21 -17.62 -2.64 15.25
CA GLY A 21 -17.80 -1.19 15.16
C GLY A 21 -18.21 -0.76 13.75
N LYS A 22 -18.70 0.48 13.59
CA LYS A 22 -18.94 1.06 12.26
C LYS A 22 -17.61 1.14 11.51
N LYS A 23 -17.49 0.43 10.39
CA LYS A 23 -16.31 0.49 9.52
C LYS A 23 -16.48 1.67 8.55
N SER A 24 -15.68 2.71 8.72
CA SER A 24 -15.55 3.79 7.73
C SER A 24 -14.52 3.40 6.68
N ALA A 25 -14.90 3.47 5.40
CA ALA A 25 -13.94 3.34 4.31
C ALA A 25 -13.36 4.72 4.01
N CYS A 26 -12.06 4.92 4.29
CA CYS A 26 -11.35 6.14 3.90
C CYS A 26 -11.09 6.11 2.38
N LYS A 27 -11.50 7.18 1.68
CA LYS A 27 -11.20 7.34 0.25
C LYS A 27 -9.79 7.91 0.09
N ILE A 28 -8.85 7.06 -0.32
CA ILE A 28 -7.50 7.48 -0.70
C ILE A 28 -7.55 7.98 -2.15
N PRO A 29 -7.01 9.17 -2.47
CA PRO A 29 -6.92 9.64 -3.85
C PRO A 29 -6.15 8.66 -4.74
N ALA A 30 -6.56 8.60 -6.00
CA ALA A 30 -5.96 7.68 -6.96
C ALA A 30 -4.47 8.02 -7.21
N THR A 31 -3.69 6.98 -7.49
CA THR A 31 -2.29 7.08 -7.91
C THR A 31 -2.14 6.36 -9.23
N SER A 32 -1.38 6.94 -10.17
CA SER A 32 -1.09 6.32 -11.46
C SER A 32 0.39 6.44 -11.80
N ILE A 33 0.94 5.39 -12.41
CA ILE A 33 2.34 5.35 -12.87
C ILE A 33 2.34 5.27 -14.39
N LEU A 34 2.96 6.24 -15.06
CA LEU A 34 3.14 6.23 -16.51
C LEU A 34 4.56 5.83 -16.90
N SER A 35 4.72 4.98 -17.92
CA SER A 35 6.04 4.61 -18.47
C SER A 35 6.66 5.81 -19.21
N ARG A 36 7.52 6.57 -18.54
CA ARG A 36 8.09 7.84 -19.03
C ARG A 36 9.41 8.16 -18.34
N LYS A 37 10.37 8.66 -19.13
CA LYS A 37 11.62 9.27 -18.62
C LYS A 37 11.43 10.68 -18.04
N ARG A 38 10.37 11.40 -18.46
CA ARG A 38 10.14 12.81 -18.10
C ARG A 38 8.67 13.07 -17.79
N MET A 39 8.45 13.88 -16.75
CA MET A 39 7.13 14.30 -16.31
C MET A 39 6.52 15.26 -17.34
N ASN A 40 5.26 15.05 -17.71
CA ASN A 40 4.50 16.02 -18.48
C ASN A 40 3.19 16.33 -17.72
N PRO A 41 3.05 17.54 -17.16
CA PRO A 41 1.88 17.94 -16.39
C PRO A 41 0.56 17.82 -17.16
N LEU A 42 0.58 17.95 -18.49
CA LEU A 42 -0.61 17.90 -19.33
C LEU A 42 -1.28 16.52 -19.33
N LEU A 43 -0.56 15.45 -18.97
CA LEU A 43 -1.13 14.10 -18.87
C LEU A 43 -2.07 13.95 -17.67
N TYR A 44 -2.01 14.89 -16.73
CA TYR A 44 -2.79 14.89 -15.49
C TYR A 44 -3.67 16.13 -15.37
N LYS A 45 -3.90 16.85 -16.48
CA LYS A 45 -4.56 18.17 -16.49
C LYS A 45 -5.98 18.17 -15.90
N ASP A 46 -6.65 17.03 -15.87
CA ASP A 46 -8.00 16.85 -15.33
C ASP A 46 -8.04 15.80 -14.21
N ALA A 47 -6.89 15.52 -13.58
CA ALA A 47 -6.81 14.54 -12.52
C ALA A 47 -7.58 15.02 -11.27
N PRO A 48 -8.26 14.12 -10.54
CA PRO A 48 -8.98 14.49 -9.32
C PRO A 48 -8.08 15.16 -8.29
N ASN A 49 -8.66 16.02 -7.44
CA ASN A 49 -7.91 16.65 -6.37
C ASN A 49 -7.23 15.61 -5.47
N GLY A 50 -5.93 15.83 -5.22
CA GLY A 50 -5.10 14.92 -4.46
C GLY A 50 -4.55 13.73 -5.23
N HIS A 51 -4.84 13.58 -6.53
CA HIS A 51 -4.21 12.55 -7.36
C HIS A 51 -2.68 12.61 -7.28
N LEU A 52 -2.04 11.45 -7.13
CA LEU A 52 -0.58 11.33 -7.09
C LEU A 52 -0.05 10.87 -8.45
N PRO A 53 0.50 11.78 -9.28
CA PRO A 53 1.11 11.41 -10.55
C PRO A 53 2.52 10.85 -10.31
N LEU A 54 2.76 9.63 -10.78
CA LEU A 54 4.07 9.00 -10.78
C LEU A 54 4.49 8.68 -12.22
N ILE A 55 5.79 8.72 -12.46
CA ILE A 55 6.39 8.28 -13.72
C ILE A 55 7.50 7.29 -13.40
N SER A 56 7.62 6.24 -14.19
CA SER A 56 8.73 5.29 -14.10
C SER A 56 9.15 4.85 -15.49
N ASP A 57 10.36 4.33 -15.66
CA ASP A 57 10.76 3.83 -16.98
C ASP A 57 9.98 2.57 -17.38
N THR A 58 9.54 1.78 -16.39
CA THR A 58 8.94 0.45 -16.60
C THR A 58 7.42 0.42 -16.47
N SER A 59 6.77 1.53 -16.09
CA SER A 59 5.38 1.61 -15.60
C SER A 59 5.03 0.75 -14.37
N TYR A 60 5.97 -0.05 -13.85
CA TYR A 60 5.74 -0.85 -12.65
C TYR A 60 6.06 -0.06 -11.38
N MET A 61 5.45 -0.50 -10.28
CA MET A 61 5.79 -0.05 -8.94
C MET A 61 7.20 -0.52 -8.57
N ASN A 62 7.95 0.31 -7.87
CA ASN A 62 9.20 -0.08 -7.23
C ASN A 62 9.20 0.41 -5.77
N SER A 63 10.20 0.03 -4.98
CA SER A 63 10.24 0.40 -3.56
C SER A 63 10.23 1.90 -3.30
N HIS A 64 10.88 2.68 -4.16
CA HIS A 64 10.88 4.13 -4.03
C HIS A 64 9.48 4.72 -4.25
N PHE A 65 8.81 4.33 -5.33
CA PHE A 65 7.45 4.79 -5.62
C PHE A 65 6.43 4.28 -4.61
N PHE A 66 6.59 3.06 -4.13
CA PHE A 66 5.77 2.52 -3.05
C PHE A 66 5.92 3.36 -1.78
N PHE A 67 7.13 3.78 -1.43
CA PHE A 67 7.36 4.66 -0.28
C PHE A 67 6.75 6.06 -0.46
N VAL A 68 6.83 6.64 -1.66
CA VAL A 68 6.14 7.90 -2.00
C VAL A 68 4.63 7.75 -1.87
N TRP A 69 4.08 6.66 -2.41
CA TRP A 69 2.67 6.32 -2.26
C TRP A 69 2.29 6.10 -0.80
N LEU A 70 3.13 5.48 0.01
CA LEU A 70 2.85 5.22 1.42
C LEU A 70 2.73 6.51 2.24
N LYS A 71 3.58 7.51 1.96
CA LYS A 71 3.44 8.85 2.56
C LYS A 71 2.13 9.52 2.15
N HIS A 72 1.74 9.37 0.88
CA HIS A 72 0.45 9.86 0.38
C HIS A 72 -0.71 9.15 1.08
N PHE A 73 -0.64 7.82 1.23
CA PHE A 73 -1.60 7.02 1.96
C PHE A 73 -1.79 7.52 3.39
N VAL A 74 -0.72 7.65 4.18
CA VAL A 74 -0.80 8.14 5.58
C VAL A 74 -1.40 9.55 5.66
N LYS A 75 -1.05 10.44 4.72
CA LYS A 75 -1.60 11.80 4.67
C LYS A 75 -3.13 11.82 4.54
N HIS A 76 -3.71 10.88 3.80
CA HIS A 76 -5.15 10.82 3.54
C HIS A 76 -5.88 9.88 4.50
N ALA A 77 -5.28 8.73 4.83
CA ALA A 77 -5.80 7.75 5.77
C ALA A 77 -5.85 8.28 7.20
N LYS A 78 -4.87 9.12 7.58
CA LYS A 78 -4.71 9.70 8.93
C LYS A 78 -4.90 8.67 10.05
N PRO A 79 -4.16 7.55 10.01
CA PRO A 79 -4.21 6.55 11.07
C PRO A 79 -3.85 7.17 12.41
N SER A 80 -4.49 6.68 13.47
CA SER A 80 -4.22 7.05 14.86
C SER A 80 -4.41 5.83 15.77
N ALA A 81 -3.99 5.93 17.03
CA ALA A 81 -4.18 4.84 17.99
C ALA A 81 -5.67 4.57 18.24
N GLU A 82 -6.51 5.60 18.14
CA GLU A 82 -7.97 5.53 18.31
C GLU A 82 -8.70 5.04 17.06
N ASP A 83 -8.15 5.30 15.88
CA ASP A 83 -8.68 4.87 14.57
C ASP A 83 -7.57 4.23 13.71
N PRO A 84 -7.21 2.97 14.00
CA PRO A 84 -6.14 2.28 13.29
C PRO A 84 -6.57 1.87 11.89
N VAL A 85 -5.64 1.92 10.94
CA VAL A 85 -5.91 1.58 9.53
C VAL A 85 -5.25 0.26 9.17
N LEU A 86 -6.05 -0.68 8.67
CA LEU A 86 -5.55 -1.95 8.13
C LEU A 86 -5.20 -1.78 6.64
N LEU A 87 -3.92 -1.83 6.31
CA LEU A 87 -3.44 -1.94 4.92
C LEU A 87 -3.16 -3.39 4.57
N ILE A 88 -3.83 -3.90 3.54
CA ILE A 88 -3.55 -5.21 2.95
C ILE A 88 -2.85 -4.99 1.61
N ALA A 89 -1.67 -5.58 1.45
CA ALA A 89 -0.88 -5.50 0.23
C ALA A 89 -0.46 -6.92 -0.20
N ASP A 90 -0.14 -7.07 -1.49
CA ASP A 90 0.47 -8.30 -2.01
C ASP A 90 1.91 -8.47 -1.50
N ASN A 91 2.47 -9.67 -1.66
CA ASN A 91 3.84 -10.01 -1.23
C ASN A 91 4.91 -9.63 -2.28
N ASP A 92 4.73 -8.54 -3.01
CA ASP A 92 5.76 -8.08 -3.94
C ASP A 92 6.94 -7.47 -3.19
N THR A 93 8.17 -7.78 -3.63
CA THR A 93 9.40 -7.32 -2.98
C THR A 93 9.52 -5.80 -2.93
N SER A 94 8.91 -5.08 -3.88
CA SER A 94 8.90 -3.62 -3.87
C SER A 94 8.21 -3.05 -2.63
N ARG A 95 7.25 -3.77 -2.04
CA ARG A 95 6.46 -3.34 -0.89
C ARG A 95 7.11 -3.64 0.46
N CYS A 96 8.09 -4.55 0.47
CA CYS A 96 8.77 -5.04 1.68
C CYS A 96 10.11 -4.33 1.98
N SER A 97 10.32 -3.12 1.44
CA SER A 97 11.57 -2.38 1.70
C SER A 97 11.69 -1.96 3.18
N LEU A 98 12.90 -2.04 3.75
CA LEU A 98 13.20 -1.62 5.12
C LEU A 98 12.64 -0.22 5.47
N PRO A 99 12.83 0.84 4.64
CA PRO A 99 12.28 2.15 4.94
C PRO A 99 10.75 2.17 5.01
N ALA A 100 10.07 1.37 4.18
CA ALA A 100 8.62 1.27 4.23
C ALA A 100 8.16 0.59 5.52
N VAL A 101 8.79 -0.53 5.91
CA VAL A 101 8.46 -1.27 7.13
C VAL A 101 8.67 -0.40 8.39
N PHE A 102 9.81 0.28 8.50
CA PHE A 102 10.04 1.20 9.63
C PHE A 102 8.99 2.31 9.68
N PHE A 103 8.64 2.88 8.51
CA PHE A 103 7.62 3.91 8.44
C PHE A 103 6.21 3.41 8.82
N PHE A 104 5.88 2.15 8.54
CA PHE A 104 4.63 1.53 9.01
C PHE A 104 4.59 1.46 10.54
N VAL A 105 5.66 0.96 11.15
CA VAL A 105 5.73 0.77 12.60
C VAL A 105 5.66 2.10 13.35
N GLU A 106 6.29 3.15 12.84
CA GLU A 106 6.31 4.46 13.53
C GLU A 106 5.02 5.27 13.40
N ARG A 107 4.20 5.03 12.35
CA ARG A 107 3.08 5.92 12.00
C ARG A 107 1.71 5.28 11.80
N ILE A 108 1.65 3.96 11.63
CA ILE A 108 0.39 3.26 11.32
C ILE A 108 -0.02 2.32 12.47
N MET A 109 0.94 1.85 13.26
CA MET A 109 0.69 1.13 14.52
C MET A 109 0.66 2.11 15.69
#